data_AF-A0A922HJB6-F1
#
_entry.id   AF-A0A922HJB6-F1
#
_cell.length_a   1.000
_cell.length_b   1.000
_cell.length_c   1.000
_cell.angle_alpha   90.00
_cell.angle_beta   90.00
_cell.angle_gamma   90.00
#
_symmetry.space_group_name_H-M   'P 1'
#
loop_
_entity.id
_entity.type
_entity.pdbx_description
1 polymer ?
#
loop_
_entity_poly.entity_id
_entity_poly.type
_entity_poly.pdbx_seq_one_letter_code
_entity_poly.pdbx_strand_id
1 'polypeptide(L)'
;MIKKFSPWSRYGSITRKFFPITDKKAIHFSNSYLNNENEQTAEGRRRQPPSPPPADLCCQSGCTKCVWVEYCHELVEFYKNDGLERAEQELKYHVKDPSLRMFIKMELKQTLKHK
;
A
#
# COMPACT_ATOMS: atom_id res chain seq x y z
N MET A 1 -29.12 43.51 -38.62
CA MET A 1 -27.90 43.38 -37.80
C MET A 1 -27.77 41.94 -37.36
N ILE A 2 -26.74 41.26 -37.86
CA ILE A 2 -26.52 39.81 -37.79
C ILE A 2 -26.05 39.47 -36.38
N LYS A 3 -26.95 38.96 -35.54
CA LYS A 3 -26.59 38.45 -34.21
C LYS A 3 -26.06 37.03 -34.37
N LYS A 4 -24.74 36.91 -34.27
CA LYS A 4 -23.98 35.66 -34.18
C LYS A 4 -24.63 34.73 -33.16
N PHE A 5 -25.28 33.68 -33.64
CA PHE A 5 -25.74 32.54 -32.85
C PHE A 5 -24.72 31.42 -33.00
N SER A 6 -24.10 30.99 -31.90
CA SER A 6 -23.60 29.63 -31.60
C SER A 6 -22.60 29.68 -30.44
N PRO A 7 -22.43 28.61 -29.64
CA PRO A 7 -23.36 27.52 -29.33
C PRO A 7 -23.19 27.08 -27.85
N TRP A 8 -24.06 27.51 -26.93
CA TRP A 8 -24.22 26.79 -25.67
C TRP A 8 -25.53 26.02 -25.73
N SER A 9 -25.51 24.78 -25.26
CA SER A 9 -26.64 23.83 -25.20
C SER A 9 -26.73 22.84 -26.35
N ARG A 10 -25.91 21.79 -26.24
CA ARG A 10 -26.37 20.44 -26.57
C ARG A 10 -26.46 19.65 -25.25
N TYR A 11 -27.40 20.08 -24.40
CA TYR A 11 -27.95 19.21 -23.35
C TYR A 11 -28.76 18.12 -24.06
N GLY A 12 -28.16 16.94 -24.19
CA GLY A 12 -28.88 15.74 -24.56
C GLY A 12 -29.69 15.26 -23.34
N SER A 13 -31.00 15.21 -23.50
CA SER A 13 -31.96 14.67 -22.55
C SER A 13 -31.66 13.22 -22.22
N ILE A 14 -31.20 12.93 -21.00
CA ILE A 14 -31.29 11.58 -20.42
C ILE A 14 -32.23 11.70 -19.24
N THR A 15 -33.49 11.35 -19.49
CA THR A 15 -34.51 11.19 -18.47
C THR A 15 -34.01 10.17 -17.45
N ARG A 16 -33.70 10.65 -16.24
CA ARG A 16 -33.31 9.85 -15.09
C ARG A 16 -34.49 8.95 -14.72
N LYS A 17 -34.59 7.77 -15.35
CA LYS A 17 -35.52 6.74 -14.90
C LYS A 17 -35.07 6.34 -13.50
N PHE A 18 -35.88 6.73 -12.54
CA PHE A 18 -35.78 6.38 -11.13
C PHE A 18 -36.00 4.86 -11.04
N PHE A 19 -34.92 4.08 -11.13
CA PHE A 19 -34.96 2.66 -10.83
C PHE A 19 -34.87 2.49 -9.32
N PRO A 20 -35.87 1.88 -8.66
CA PRO A 20 -35.78 1.55 -7.25
C PRO A 20 -34.62 0.56 -7.05
N ILE A 21 -33.68 0.94 -6.19
CA ILE A 21 -32.56 0.09 -5.77
C ILE A 21 -33.14 -1.00 -4.87
N THR A 22 -33.62 -2.08 -5.47
CA THR A 22 -33.94 -3.34 -4.79
C THR A 22 -33.11 -4.45 -5.42
N ASP A 23 -31.86 -4.54 -5.01
CA ASP A 23 -31.28 -5.83 -4.63
C ASP A 23 -29.95 -5.58 -3.90
N LYS A 24 -30.06 -5.54 -2.58
CA LYS A 24 -28.95 -5.64 -1.65
C LYS A 24 -28.47 -7.09 -1.66
N LYS A 25 -27.89 -7.54 -2.77
CA LYS A 25 -26.92 -8.64 -2.72
C LYS A 25 -25.65 -8.06 -2.15
N ALA A 26 -25.63 -8.01 -0.82
CA ALA A 26 -24.43 -7.84 -0.05
C ALA A 26 -23.43 -8.91 -0.53
N ILE A 27 -22.47 -8.49 -1.33
CA ILE A 27 -21.23 -9.22 -1.49
C ILE A 27 -20.61 -9.13 -0.10
N HIS A 28 -20.80 -10.19 0.70
CA HIS A 28 -20.09 -10.39 1.94
C HIS A 28 -18.63 -10.63 1.55
N PHE A 29 -17.91 -9.54 1.28
CA PHE A 29 -16.47 -9.56 1.15
C PHE A 29 -15.93 -9.77 2.55
N SER A 30 -15.93 -11.03 2.98
CA SER A 30 -15.25 -11.46 4.19
C SER A 30 -13.79 -11.05 4.05
N ASN A 31 -13.39 -10.08 4.86
CA ASN A 31 -11.99 -9.69 5.00
C ASN A 31 -11.29 -10.84 5.73
N SER A 32 -10.79 -11.83 4.97
CA SER A 32 -10.04 -12.96 5.52
C SER A 32 -8.57 -12.61 5.84
N TYR A 33 -8.24 -11.32 5.90
CA TYR A 33 -6.90 -10.81 6.23
C TYR A 33 -6.74 -10.44 7.72
N LEU A 34 -7.63 -10.91 8.59
CA LEU A 34 -7.44 -10.88 10.04
C LEU A 34 -7.14 -12.30 10.49
N ASN A 35 -5.88 -12.73 10.37
CA ASN A 35 -5.28 -13.83 11.14
C ASN A 35 -3.75 -13.81 10.93
N ASN A 36 -3.09 -12.80 11.49
CA ASN A 36 -1.76 -13.01 12.05
C ASN A 36 -1.58 -12.10 13.26
N GLU A 37 -2.30 -12.43 14.33
CA GLU A 37 -1.95 -11.97 15.66
C GLU A 37 -0.70 -12.76 16.07
N ASN A 38 0.48 -12.32 15.60
CA ASN A 38 1.71 -12.66 16.31
C ASN A 38 1.78 -11.75 17.54
N GLU A 39 0.95 -12.05 18.52
CA GLU A 39 1.13 -11.58 19.87
C GLU A 39 2.50 -12.06 20.36
N GLN A 40 3.51 -11.19 20.21
CA GLN A 40 4.87 -11.40 20.72
C GLN A 40 5.08 -10.49 21.92
N THR A 41 4.36 -10.84 22.98
CA THR A 41 4.67 -10.46 24.35
C THR A 41 5.94 -11.24 24.77
N ALA A 42 7.11 -10.63 24.64
CA ALA A 42 8.29 -10.92 25.46
C ALA A 42 9.49 -10.04 25.05
N GLU A 43 9.60 -8.90 25.72
CA GLU A 43 10.86 -8.20 25.99
C GLU A 43 11.96 -9.24 26.36
N GLY A 44 12.95 -9.45 25.49
CA GLY A 44 14.22 -10.11 25.87
C GLY A 44 14.62 -11.46 25.25
N ARG A 45 13.91 -12.02 24.26
CA ARG A 45 14.37 -13.25 23.56
C ARG A 45 14.53 -13.01 22.06
N ARG A 46 15.77 -12.70 21.64
CA ARG A 46 16.23 -12.51 20.24
C ARG A 46 15.16 -11.93 19.31
N ARG A 47 15.08 -10.60 19.24
CA ARG A 47 14.21 -9.91 18.28
C ARG A 47 14.49 -10.52 16.89
N GLN A 48 13.48 -11.11 16.27
CA GLN A 48 13.56 -11.63 14.90
C GLN A 48 13.14 -10.52 13.94
N PRO A 49 13.82 -10.35 12.79
CA PRO A 49 13.43 -9.36 11.82
C PRO A 49 11.97 -9.56 11.38
N PRO A 50 11.24 -8.49 11.03
CA PRO A 50 9.88 -8.60 10.52
C PRO A 50 9.86 -9.53 9.32
N SER A 51 8.81 -10.35 9.19
CA SER A 51 8.68 -11.25 8.05
C SER A 51 8.31 -10.44 6.80
N PRO A 52 8.98 -10.66 5.65
CA PRO A 52 8.61 -9.98 4.42
C PRO A 52 7.20 -10.39 3.96
N PRO A 53 6.43 -9.47 3.37
CA PRO A 53 5.16 -9.80 2.74
C PRO A 53 5.38 -10.69 1.50
N PRO A 54 4.37 -11.47 1.07
CA PRO A 54 4.44 -12.25 -0.16
C PRO A 54 4.79 -11.37 -1.37
N ALA A 55 5.72 -11.84 -2.20
CA ALA A 55 6.20 -11.13 -3.40
C ALA A 55 5.06 -10.74 -4.36
N ASP A 56 4.01 -11.57 -4.42
CA ASP A 56 2.84 -11.39 -5.28
C ASP A 56 1.99 -10.17 -4.90
N LEU A 57 2.20 -9.57 -3.71
CA LEU A 57 1.47 -8.38 -3.26
C LEU A 57 2.07 -7.05 -3.76
N CYS A 58 3.09 -7.08 -4.63
CA CYS A 58 3.61 -5.88 -5.26
C CYS A 58 2.77 -5.47 -6.47
N CYS A 59 1.87 -4.50 -6.30
CA CYS A 59 1.07 -3.95 -7.41
C CYS A 59 1.82 -2.92 -8.29
N GLN A 60 3.07 -2.58 -7.94
CA GLN A 60 3.92 -1.57 -8.60
C GLN A 60 3.30 -0.18 -8.77
N SER A 61 2.15 0.09 -8.15
CA SER A 61 1.37 1.31 -8.35
C SER A 61 1.59 2.37 -7.25
N GLY A 62 2.33 2.03 -6.19
CA GLY A 62 2.66 2.96 -5.11
C GLY A 62 1.44 3.50 -4.37
N CYS A 63 0.54 2.62 -3.90
CA CYS A 63 -0.64 3.03 -3.14
C CYS A 63 -0.27 3.62 -1.77
N THR A 64 -1.18 4.42 -1.20
CA THR A 64 -1.01 5.05 0.11
C THR A 64 -0.84 4.07 1.27
N LYS A 65 -1.34 2.83 1.12
CA LYS A 65 -1.21 1.74 2.09
C LYS A 65 -0.45 0.57 1.47
N CYS A 66 0.74 0.85 0.96
CA CYS A 66 1.59 -0.13 0.31
C CYS A 66 2.18 -1.07 1.37
N VAL A 67 1.90 -2.38 1.25
CA VAL A 67 2.40 -3.41 2.17
C VAL A 67 3.93 -3.41 2.28
N TRP A 68 4.63 -3.04 1.20
CA TRP A 68 6.08 -2.93 1.20
C TRP A 68 6.58 -1.70 1.94
N VAL A 69 5.81 -0.61 1.96
CA VAL A 69 6.13 0.60 2.75
C VAL A 69 5.87 0.35 4.23
N GLU A 70 4.80 -0.35 4.59
CA GLU A 70 4.55 -0.80 5.97
C GLU A 70 5.71 -1.69 6.47
N TYR A 71 6.12 -2.66 5.64
CA TYR A 71 7.29 -3.48 5.92
C TYR A 71 8.60 -2.66 6.06
N CYS A 72 8.80 -1.62 5.25
CA CYS A 72 9.93 -0.70 5.43
C CYS A 72 9.92 -0.06 6.83
N HIS A 73 8.76 0.39 7.29
CA HIS A 73 8.64 1.08 8.58
C HIS A 73 8.98 0.14 9.75
N GLU A 74 8.49 -1.09 9.70
CA GLU A 74 8.82 -2.14 10.67
C GLU A 74 10.32 -2.46 10.67
N LEU A 75 10.94 -2.55 9.49
CA LEU A 75 12.39 -2.75 9.37
C LEU A 75 13.19 -1.59 9.98
N VAL A 76 12.77 -0.33 9.74
CA VAL A 76 13.45 0.85 10.31
C VAL A 76 13.35 0.85 11.84
N GLU A 77 12.19 0.48 12.38
CA GLU A 77 12.00 0.42 13.83
C GLU A 77 12.84 -0.70 14.46
N PHE A 78 12.88 -1.86 13.80
CA PHE A 78 13.66 -3.00 14.24
C PHE A 78 15.18 -2.72 14.22
N TYR A 79 15.69 -2.22 13.11
CA TYR A 79 17.13 -1.96 12.91
C TYR A 79 17.57 -0.55 13.32
N LYS A 80 16.74 0.20 14.07
CA LYS A 80 17.06 1.58 14.49
C LYS A 80 18.41 1.69 15.21
N ASN A 81 18.78 0.66 15.98
CA ASN A 81 20.03 0.62 16.74
C ASN A 81 21.19 -0.06 15.99
N ASP A 82 20.89 -0.96 15.05
CA ASP A 82 21.88 -1.72 14.29
C ASP A 82 22.34 -0.99 13.00
N GLY A 83 21.54 -0.05 12.52
CA GLY A 83 21.85 0.79 11.35
C GLY A 83 21.26 0.28 10.03
N LEU A 84 21.27 1.18 9.03
CA LEU A 84 20.67 0.95 7.70
C LEU A 84 21.29 -0.24 6.95
N GLU A 85 22.58 -0.51 7.16
CA GLU A 85 23.30 -1.57 6.45
C GLU A 85 22.72 -2.96 6.72
N ARG A 86 22.33 -3.24 7.98
CA ARG A 86 21.68 -4.50 8.37
C ARG A 86 20.32 -4.66 7.69
N ALA A 87 19.52 -3.59 7.65
CA ALA A 87 18.23 -3.61 6.94
C ALA A 87 18.41 -3.84 5.43
N GLU A 88 19.40 -3.21 4.79
CA GLU A 88 19.69 -3.44 3.37
C GLU A 88 20.16 -4.87 3.07
N GLN A 89 20.89 -5.50 3.99
CA GLN A 89 21.34 -6.89 3.83
C GLN A 89 20.17 -7.87 3.92
N GLU A 90 19.24 -7.65 4.85
CA GLU A 90 18.01 -8.44 4.97
C GLU A 90 17.18 -8.39 3.67
N LEU A 91 17.04 -7.19 3.10
CA LEU A 91 16.34 -7.01 1.83
C LEU A 91 17.00 -7.72 0.65
N LYS A 92 18.34 -7.80 0.62
CA LYS A 92 19.04 -8.54 -0.43
C LYS A 92 18.73 -10.04 -0.36
N TYR A 93 18.53 -10.59 0.83
CA TYR A 93 18.24 -12.00 1.04
C TYR A 93 16.76 -12.34 0.78
N HIS A 94 15.84 -11.51 1.27
CA HIS A 94 14.41 -11.78 1.20
C HIS A 94 13.72 -11.29 -0.08
N VAL A 95 14.18 -10.17 -0.66
CA VAL A 95 13.58 -9.57 -1.85
C VAL A 95 14.40 -9.91 -3.08
N LYS A 96 13.90 -10.87 -3.87
CA LYS A 96 14.55 -11.34 -5.11
C LYS A 96 14.46 -10.31 -6.24
N ASP A 97 13.35 -9.58 -6.32
CA ASP A 97 13.11 -8.61 -7.39
C ASP A 97 13.98 -7.35 -7.20
N PRO A 98 14.85 -7.00 -8.17
CA PRO A 98 15.76 -5.86 -8.05
C PRO A 98 15.04 -4.51 -8.03
N SER A 99 13.94 -4.36 -8.77
CA SER A 99 13.17 -3.13 -8.86
C SER A 99 12.48 -2.82 -7.53
N LEU A 100 11.83 -3.83 -6.94
CA LEU A 100 11.20 -3.75 -5.62
C LEU A 100 12.22 -3.48 -4.52
N ARG A 101 13.37 -4.16 -4.55
CA ARG A 101 14.45 -3.90 -3.59
C ARG A 101 14.96 -2.46 -3.67
N MET A 102 15.06 -1.90 -4.87
CA MET A 102 15.46 -0.50 -5.05
C MET A 102 14.41 0.46 -4.50
N PHE A 103 13.12 0.20 -4.75
CA PHE A 103 12.01 0.98 -4.20
C PHE A 103 12.06 0.99 -2.67
N ILE A 104 12.11 -0.17 -2.03
CA ILE A 104 12.18 -0.31 -0.56
C ILE A 104 13.42 0.41 -0.01
N LYS A 105 14.58 0.30 -0.66
CA LYS A 105 15.81 0.99 -0.25
C LYS A 105 15.69 2.51 -0.30
N MET A 106 14.97 3.05 -1.29
CA MET A 106 14.70 4.49 -1.38
C MET A 106 13.80 4.94 -0.23
N GLU A 107 12.73 4.20 0.05
CA GLU A 107 11.81 4.48 1.16
C GLU A 107 12.55 4.44 2.51
N LEU A 108 13.35 3.40 2.78
CA LEU A 108 14.17 3.32 4.00
C LEU A 108 15.01 4.58 4.24
N LYS A 109 15.65 5.10 3.18
CA LYS A 109 16.46 6.32 3.26
C LYS A 109 15.60 7.56 3.49
N GLN A 110 14.42 7.63 2.89
CA GLN A 110 13.49 8.74 3.10
C GLN A 110 12.96 8.74 4.53
N THR A 111 12.56 7.59 5.06
CA THR A 111 12.08 7.47 6.45
C THR A 111 13.14 7.90 7.46
N LEU A 112 14.41 7.54 7.24
CA LEU A 112 15.51 7.95 8.13
C LEU A 112 15.84 9.44 8.07
N LYS A 113 15.61 10.12 6.95
CA LYS A 113 15.88 11.56 6.81
C LYS A 113 14.83 12.45 7.48
N HIS A 114 13.59 11.97 7.56
CA HIS A 114 12.46 12.73 8.11
C HIS A 114 12.18 12.40 9.58
N LYS A 115 13.11 11.73 10.25
CA LYS A 115 13.00 11.30 11.66
C LYS A 115 14.06 11.98 12.50
#